data_AF-A0A4V0XA33-F1
#
_entry.id   AF-A0A4V0XA33-F1
#
_cell.length_a   1.000
_cell.length_b   1.000
_cell.length_c   1.000
_cell.angle_alpha   90.00
_cell.angle_beta   90.00
_cell.angle_gamma   90.00
#
_symmetry.space_group_name_H-M   'P 1'
#
loop_
_entity.id
_entity.type
_entity.pdbx_description
1 polymer ?
#
loop_
_entity_poly.entity_id
_entity_poly.type
_entity_poly.pdbx_seq_one_letter_code
_entity_poly.pdbx_strand_id
1 'polypeptide(L)'
;MIVKLRKILITNNPGVTSILVVIAVTVILTIIIGGIAALTVRELRQASNTELSNRALQTAEAGVKAMVQKLNAEPTYTKTDCTPGDFKNVVTDTNQEITCITSTSQFNGNYESYLEKDNATQVFLGQAYTSTAADTANTPRYLKLSWNESSLDKPALSKYPENGELYPVSQEYNYPAAIELTIAYWPSGGLSDTNSKVATIFVMPGRNDEGFTNKSGRTRLTTTCDPANGQYTCTTGNTATKPGFDILSALGEPLNSNYKFAVRIKPRYANTHFKLEAYNSSNVAVNLQSSKAQIDVTAKVGNLFRRVKAEKVVLPSSVENVFDSVLFSGNNISDGSSPSICKNIITKQNAGVYEQVTSSFAQSCN
;
A
#
# COMPACT_ATOMS: atom_id res chain seq x y z
N MET A 1 94.29 29.55 -7.52
CA MET A 1 93.66 30.64 -8.29
C MET A 1 92.34 30.98 -7.58
N ILE A 2 92.31 32.08 -6.84
CA ILE A 2 91.26 32.42 -5.87
C ILE A 2 90.11 33.15 -6.58
N VAL A 3 88.90 32.59 -6.47
CA VAL A 3 87.66 33.17 -7.00
C VAL A 3 87.22 34.35 -6.12
N LYS A 4 87.23 35.56 -6.69
CA LYS A 4 86.71 36.78 -6.05
C LYS A 4 85.17 36.75 -6.05
N LEU A 5 84.57 36.51 -4.89
CA LEU A 5 83.16 36.85 -4.63
C LEU A 5 83.00 38.39 -4.64
N ARG A 6 82.24 38.91 -5.60
CA ARG A 6 81.77 40.31 -5.58
C ARG A 6 80.66 40.45 -4.54
N LYS A 7 80.92 41.25 -3.49
CA LYS A 7 79.89 41.78 -2.58
C LYS A 7 78.96 42.72 -3.36
N ILE A 8 77.68 42.40 -3.41
CA ILE A 8 76.62 43.34 -3.81
C ILE A 8 76.40 44.26 -2.61
N LEU A 9 76.80 45.52 -2.75
CA LEU A 9 76.55 46.60 -1.79
C LEU A 9 75.06 46.97 -1.85
N ILE A 10 74.36 46.71 -0.75
CA ILE A 10 72.99 47.15 -0.52
C ILE A 10 73.07 48.62 -0.08
N THR A 11 72.64 49.54 -0.94
CA THR A 11 72.41 50.94 -0.58
C THR A 11 71.00 51.07 -0.01
N ASN A 12 70.89 51.55 1.23
CA ASN A 12 69.61 51.76 1.92
C ASN A 12 68.88 52.97 1.32
N ASN A 13 68.00 52.72 0.34
CA ASN A 13 67.04 53.71 -0.16
C ASN A 13 65.69 53.54 0.57
N PRO A 14 65.36 54.39 1.57
CA PRO A 14 64.16 54.22 2.39
C PRO A 14 62.84 54.29 1.59
N GLY A 15 62.84 54.89 0.39
CA GLY A 15 61.67 54.93 -0.50
C GLY A 15 61.32 53.58 -1.13
N VAL A 16 62.31 52.74 -1.45
CA VAL A 16 62.09 51.47 -2.19
C VAL A 16 61.38 50.44 -1.31
N THR A 17 61.69 50.42 -0.01
CA THR A 17 61.05 49.52 0.95
C THR A 17 59.55 49.79 1.09
N SER A 18 59.13 51.06 1.05
CA SER A 18 57.71 51.43 1.16
C SER A 18 56.88 50.97 -0.05
N ILE A 19 57.42 51.10 -1.27
CA ILE A 19 56.76 50.66 -2.50
C ILE A 19 56.61 49.14 -2.52
N LEU A 20 57.66 48.41 -2.10
CA LEU A 20 57.62 46.95 -2.09
C LEU A 20 56.60 46.40 -1.10
N VAL A 21 56.47 47.02 0.08
CA VAL A 21 55.44 46.65 1.07
C VAL A 21 54.04 46.92 0.52
N VAL A 22 53.80 48.07 -0.11
CA VAL A 22 52.49 48.37 -0.71
C VAL A 22 52.16 47.33 -1.78
N ILE A 23 53.08 47.01 -2.69
CA ILE A 23 52.85 45.98 -3.71
C ILE A 23 52.55 44.62 -3.07
N ALA A 24 53.33 44.21 -2.07
CA ALA A 24 53.12 42.94 -1.37
C ALA A 24 51.74 42.89 -0.69
N VAL A 25 51.35 43.94 0.02
CA VAL A 25 50.03 44.06 0.66
C VAL A 25 48.91 44.06 -0.38
N THR A 26 49.09 44.73 -1.51
CA THR A 26 48.09 44.79 -2.59
C THR A 26 47.89 43.42 -3.25
N VAL A 27 48.96 42.66 -3.45
CA VAL A 27 48.90 41.28 -3.97
C VAL A 27 48.20 40.34 -2.97
N ILE A 28 48.52 40.45 -1.68
CA ILE A 28 47.85 39.64 -0.65
C ILE A 28 46.35 39.97 -0.59
N LEU A 29 45.99 41.25 -0.64
CA LEU A 29 44.59 41.70 -0.59
C LEU A 29 43.79 41.16 -1.78
N THR A 30 44.36 41.21 -2.99
CA THR A 30 43.68 40.70 -4.20
C THR A 30 43.47 39.19 -4.14
N ILE A 31 44.44 38.43 -3.61
CA ILE A 31 44.29 36.98 -3.40
C ILE A 31 43.17 36.68 -2.38
N ILE A 32 43.12 37.42 -1.26
CA ILE A 32 42.08 37.22 -0.24
C ILE A 32 40.68 37.55 -0.79
N ILE A 33 40.53 38.68 -1.48
CA ILE A 33 39.25 39.07 -2.09
C ILE A 33 38.82 38.04 -3.14
N GLY A 34 39.76 37.58 -3.97
CA GLY A 34 39.50 36.50 -4.94
C GLY A 34 39.06 35.19 -4.27
N GLY A 35 39.68 34.83 -3.14
CA GLY A 35 39.31 33.66 -2.35
C GLY A 35 37.89 33.75 -1.77
N ILE A 36 37.52 34.89 -1.18
CA ILE A 36 36.18 35.11 -0.62
C ILE A 36 35.12 35.14 -1.74
N ALA A 37 35.42 35.80 -2.86
CA ALA A 37 34.53 35.82 -4.03
C ALA A 37 34.28 34.40 -4.57
N ALA A 38 35.31 33.56 -4.64
CA ALA A 38 35.17 32.18 -5.09
C ALA A 38 34.33 31.32 -4.11
N LEU A 39 34.48 31.53 -2.81
CA LEU A 39 33.69 30.83 -1.77
C LEU A 39 32.22 31.24 -1.82
N THR A 40 31.94 32.55 -1.84
CA THR A 40 30.57 33.08 -1.88
C THR A 40 29.82 32.63 -3.14
N VAL A 41 30.48 32.55 -4.30
CA VAL A 41 29.86 32.02 -5.53
C VAL A 41 29.46 30.54 -5.38
N ARG A 42 30.24 29.73 -4.64
CA ARG A 42 29.88 28.33 -4.38
C ARG A 42 28.68 28.22 -3.45
N GLU A 43 28.66 29.01 -2.38
CA GLU A 43 27.54 29.04 -1.43
C GLU A 43 26.25 29.53 -2.09
N LEU A 44 26.33 30.56 -2.93
CA LEU A 44 25.18 31.06 -3.70
C LEU A 44 24.62 30.00 -4.64
N ARG A 45 25.47 29.23 -5.32
CA ARG A 45 25.01 28.12 -6.18
C ARG A 45 24.37 27.00 -5.36
N GLN A 46 24.93 26.67 -4.21
CA GLN A 46 24.37 25.65 -3.32
C GLN A 46 23.03 26.09 -2.74
N ALA A 47 22.92 27.34 -2.29
CA ALA A 47 21.68 27.93 -1.79
C ALA A 47 20.60 27.96 -2.89
N SER A 48 20.95 28.42 -4.09
CA SER A 48 20.03 28.47 -5.23
C SER A 48 19.55 27.07 -5.63
N ASN A 49 20.46 26.09 -5.71
CA ASN A 49 20.07 24.71 -6.01
C ASN A 49 19.17 24.13 -4.93
N THR A 50 19.43 24.44 -3.66
CA THR A 50 18.58 23.99 -2.54
C THR A 50 17.18 24.60 -2.64
N GLU A 51 17.08 25.90 -2.95
CA GLU A 51 15.80 26.58 -3.12
C GLU A 51 15.00 26.01 -4.30
N LEU A 52 15.62 25.88 -5.47
CA LEU A 52 14.97 25.29 -6.66
C LEU A 52 14.52 23.85 -6.40
N SER A 53 15.31 23.11 -5.64
CA SER A 53 14.98 21.75 -5.25
C SER A 53 13.78 21.67 -4.31
N ASN A 54 13.67 22.60 -3.35
CA ASN A 54 12.52 22.69 -2.45
C ASN A 54 11.26 23.13 -3.20
N ARG A 55 11.37 24.04 -4.18
CA ARG A 55 10.26 24.41 -5.06
C ARG A 55 9.76 23.22 -5.88
N ALA A 56 10.68 22.40 -6.42
CA ALA A 56 10.30 21.18 -7.14
C ALA A 56 9.58 20.18 -6.24
N LEU A 57 10.00 20.05 -4.98
CA LEU A 57 9.29 19.22 -4.00
C LEU A 57 7.87 19.73 -3.74
N GLN A 58 7.70 21.02 -3.44
CA GLN A 58 6.39 21.62 -3.21
C GLN A 58 5.46 21.49 -4.43
N THR A 59 6.01 21.59 -5.64
CA THR A 59 5.27 21.38 -6.89
C THR A 59 4.78 19.93 -6.99
N ALA A 60 5.63 18.96 -6.67
CA ALA A 60 5.24 17.55 -6.66
C ALA A 60 4.17 17.27 -5.60
N GLU A 61 4.28 17.85 -4.41
CA GLU A 61 3.26 17.75 -3.35
C GLU A 61 1.92 18.37 -3.76
N ALA A 62 1.93 19.49 -4.47
CA ALA A 62 0.72 20.10 -5.03
C ALA A 62 0.05 19.16 -6.06
N GLY A 63 0.84 18.51 -6.91
CA GLY A 63 0.35 17.47 -7.83
C GLY A 63 -0.28 16.29 -7.09
N VAL A 64 0.33 15.84 -5.98
CA VAL A 64 -0.26 14.78 -5.13
C VAL A 64 -1.61 15.24 -4.57
N LYS A 65 -1.70 16.47 -4.04
CA LYS A 65 -2.97 17.01 -3.50
C LYS A 65 -4.07 17.07 -4.57
N ALA A 66 -3.74 17.51 -5.78
CA ALA A 66 -4.69 17.55 -6.89
C ALA A 66 -5.17 16.14 -7.27
N MET A 67 -4.27 15.15 -7.30
CA MET A 67 -4.65 13.76 -7.55
C MET A 67 -5.53 13.19 -6.43
N VAL A 68 -5.22 13.50 -5.17
CA VAL A 68 -6.06 13.12 -4.03
C VAL A 68 -7.46 13.71 -4.16
N GLN A 69 -7.60 14.97 -4.57
CA GLN A 69 -8.91 15.58 -4.82
C GLN A 69 -9.68 14.85 -5.93
N LYS A 70 -8.99 14.49 -7.03
CA LYS A 70 -9.60 13.72 -8.12
C LYS A 70 -10.04 12.34 -7.66
N LEU A 71 -9.23 11.63 -6.88
CA LEU A 71 -9.56 10.33 -6.29
C LEU A 71 -10.70 10.39 -5.27
N ASN A 72 -10.83 11.50 -4.52
CA ASN A 72 -11.97 11.69 -3.62
C ASN A 72 -13.29 11.84 -4.40
N ALA A 73 -13.26 12.46 -5.59
CA ALA A 73 -14.43 12.60 -6.45
C ALA A 73 -14.71 11.31 -7.25
N GLU A 74 -13.66 10.65 -7.73
CA GLU A 74 -13.71 9.43 -8.54
C GLU A 74 -12.74 8.38 -7.97
N PRO A 75 -13.20 7.55 -7.01
CA PRO A 75 -12.37 6.53 -6.38
C PRO A 75 -11.78 5.48 -7.33
N THR A 76 -12.37 5.31 -8.51
CA THR A 76 -11.92 4.38 -9.55
C THR A 76 -10.95 5.02 -10.54
N TYR A 77 -10.62 6.31 -10.37
CA TYR A 77 -9.74 7.01 -11.29
C TYR A 77 -8.36 6.34 -11.33
N THR A 78 -7.91 6.02 -12.53
CA THR A 78 -6.58 5.49 -12.81
C THR A 78 -5.94 6.30 -13.92
N LYS A 79 -4.64 6.54 -13.76
CA LYS A 79 -3.81 7.24 -14.72
C LYS A 79 -2.46 6.55 -14.77
N THR A 80 -2.25 5.75 -15.80
CA THR A 80 -1.00 4.99 -15.99
C THR A 80 -0.01 5.72 -16.90
N ASP A 81 -0.48 6.72 -17.64
CA ASP A 81 0.33 7.51 -18.55
C ASP A 81 1.01 8.68 -17.83
N CYS A 82 2.28 8.88 -18.17
CA CYS A 82 3.12 9.93 -17.60
C CYS A 82 2.92 11.25 -18.36
N THR A 83 1.67 11.72 -18.46
CA THR A 83 1.35 13.00 -19.12
C THR A 83 0.79 14.01 -18.12
N PRO A 84 1.23 15.28 -18.14
CA PRO A 84 0.73 16.29 -17.18
C PRO A 84 -0.71 16.74 -17.41
N GLY A 85 -1.32 16.38 -18.55
CA GLY A 85 -2.58 16.90 -19.13
C GLY A 85 -3.46 17.72 -18.19
N ASP A 86 -4.19 17.04 -17.31
CA ASP A 86 -5.23 17.63 -16.46
C ASP A 86 -4.69 18.43 -15.26
N PHE A 87 -3.40 18.33 -14.95
CA PHE A 87 -2.78 18.89 -13.76
C PHE A 87 -1.87 20.10 -14.05
N LYS A 88 -1.81 20.56 -15.31
CA LYS A 88 -1.01 21.74 -15.70
C LYS A 88 -1.43 23.02 -14.94
N ASN A 89 -2.71 23.16 -14.63
CA ASN A 89 -3.23 24.34 -13.93
C ASN A 89 -2.92 24.36 -12.42
N VAL A 90 -2.37 23.28 -11.86
CA VAL A 90 -1.99 23.20 -10.44
C VAL A 90 -0.76 24.06 -10.16
N VAL A 91 0.00 24.40 -11.19
CA VAL A 91 1.25 25.15 -11.08
C VAL A 91 1.12 26.45 -11.86
N THR A 92 1.16 27.59 -11.16
CA THR A 92 0.96 28.92 -11.76
C THR A 92 2.26 29.62 -12.18
N ASP A 93 3.41 29.08 -11.76
CA ASP A 93 4.72 29.68 -12.04
C ASP A 93 5.36 29.14 -13.33
N THR A 94 5.86 30.04 -14.17
CA THR A 94 6.46 29.71 -15.49
C THR A 94 7.72 28.84 -15.45
N ASN A 95 8.33 28.68 -14.28
CA ASN A 95 9.57 27.90 -14.09
C ASN A 95 9.35 26.59 -13.34
N GLN A 96 8.10 26.21 -13.07
CA GLN A 96 7.73 25.01 -12.33
C GLN A 96 6.79 24.17 -13.21
N GLU A 97 7.02 22.87 -13.28
CA GLU A 97 6.17 21.98 -14.08
C GLU A 97 6.07 20.60 -13.41
N ILE A 98 4.87 20.02 -13.41
CA ILE A 98 4.69 18.59 -13.14
C ILE A 98 4.99 17.86 -14.45
N THR A 99 6.09 17.10 -14.50
CA THR A 99 6.48 16.38 -15.72
C THR A 99 5.79 15.02 -15.82
N CYS A 100 5.45 14.42 -14.69
CA CYS A 100 4.83 13.11 -14.62
C CYS A 100 3.86 13.05 -13.46
N ILE A 101 2.69 12.46 -13.69
CA ILE A 101 1.74 12.16 -12.64
C ILE A 101 0.99 10.88 -12.99
N THR A 102 1.09 9.87 -12.13
CA THR A 102 0.38 8.61 -12.29
C THR A 102 -0.42 8.28 -11.03
N SER A 103 -1.52 7.57 -11.22
CA SER A 103 -2.33 7.02 -10.14
C SER A 103 -2.79 5.61 -10.49
N THR A 104 -2.49 4.65 -9.62
CA THR A 104 -2.91 3.26 -9.79
C THR A 104 -3.80 2.87 -8.63
N SER A 105 -5.10 2.75 -8.90
CA SER A 105 -6.16 2.32 -7.96
C SER A 105 -6.82 1.00 -8.38
N GLN A 106 -6.79 0.69 -9.68
CA GLN A 106 -7.24 -0.57 -10.26
C GLN A 106 -6.04 -1.39 -10.76
N PHE A 107 -6.13 -2.68 -10.55
CA PHE A 107 -5.13 -3.64 -10.95
C PHE A 107 -5.76 -4.63 -11.94
N ASN A 108 -5.05 -4.86 -13.04
CA ASN A 108 -5.51 -5.70 -14.14
C ASN A 108 -5.38 -7.18 -13.78
N GLY A 109 -6.36 -7.71 -13.04
CA GLY A 109 -6.47 -9.13 -12.71
C GLY A 109 -5.64 -9.61 -11.51
N ASN A 110 -4.60 -8.88 -11.09
CA ASN A 110 -3.77 -9.26 -9.94
C ASN A 110 -3.47 -8.08 -8.98
N TYR A 111 -3.68 -8.28 -7.70
CA TYR A 111 -3.28 -7.36 -6.65
C TYR A 111 -2.14 -7.98 -5.83
N GLU A 112 -0.96 -7.35 -5.86
CA GLU A 112 0.24 -7.82 -5.16
C GLU A 112 0.62 -6.82 -4.07
N SER A 113 0.99 -7.31 -2.89
CA SER A 113 1.39 -6.45 -1.78
C SER A 113 2.31 -7.17 -0.78
N TYR A 114 3.01 -6.36 0.00
CA TYR A 114 3.80 -6.80 1.15
C TYR A 114 3.14 -6.29 2.41
N LEU A 115 2.89 -7.21 3.34
CA LEU A 115 2.30 -6.89 4.62
C LEU A 115 3.20 -7.36 5.75
N GLU A 116 3.34 -6.49 6.75
CA GLU A 116 3.96 -6.84 8.02
C GLU A 116 2.98 -7.62 8.90
N LYS A 117 3.52 -8.19 9.98
CA LYS A 117 2.75 -9.00 10.92
C LYS A 117 1.56 -8.19 11.44
N ASP A 118 0.38 -8.81 11.39
CA ASP A 118 -0.89 -8.24 11.87
C ASP A 118 -1.36 -6.97 11.15
N ASN A 119 -0.64 -6.47 10.15
CA ASN A 119 -1.15 -5.46 9.24
C ASN A 119 -2.13 -6.10 8.26
N ALA A 120 -3.18 -5.37 7.91
CA ALA A 120 -4.17 -5.84 6.96
C ALA A 120 -4.26 -4.89 5.77
N THR A 121 -4.56 -5.44 4.60
CA THR A 121 -5.00 -4.67 3.44
C THR A 121 -6.39 -5.11 3.02
N GLN A 122 -7.08 -4.24 2.31
CA GLN A 122 -8.41 -4.51 1.80
C GLN A 122 -8.41 -4.38 0.28
N VAL A 123 -9.19 -5.22 -0.39
CA VAL A 123 -9.39 -5.21 -1.83
C VAL A 123 -10.89 -5.22 -2.10
N PHE A 124 -11.35 -4.25 -2.88
CA PHE A 124 -12.71 -4.22 -3.38
C PHE A 124 -12.81 -5.13 -4.60
N LEU A 125 -13.73 -6.08 -4.56
CA LEU A 125 -13.91 -7.05 -5.62
C LEU A 125 -15.03 -6.63 -6.60
N GLY A 126 -15.81 -5.60 -6.27
CA GLY A 126 -16.88 -5.09 -7.13
C GLY A 126 -18.26 -5.65 -6.78
N GLN A 127 -19.14 -5.72 -7.78
CA GLN A 127 -20.48 -6.29 -7.65
C GLN A 127 -20.45 -7.81 -7.65
N ALA A 128 -21.47 -8.40 -7.02
CA ALA A 128 -21.57 -9.82 -6.86
C ALA A 128 -21.98 -10.56 -8.13
N TYR A 129 -21.38 -11.73 -8.33
CA TYR A 129 -21.84 -12.69 -9.32
C TYR A 129 -23.23 -13.23 -8.97
N THR A 130 -24.09 -13.42 -9.98
CA THR A 130 -25.39 -14.09 -9.83
C THR A 130 -25.42 -15.39 -10.60
N SER A 131 -26.06 -16.41 -10.04
CA SER A 131 -26.26 -17.70 -10.72
C SER A 131 -27.21 -17.62 -11.95
N THR A 132 -27.88 -16.49 -12.15
CA THR A 132 -28.94 -16.31 -13.18
C THR A 132 -28.61 -15.30 -14.28
N ALA A 133 -27.65 -14.40 -14.09
CA ALA A 133 -27.21 -13.50 -15.15
C ALA A 133 -26.12 -14.16 -15.99
N ALA A 134 -26.26 -14.05 -17.32
CA ALA A 134 -25.17 -14.36 -18.24
C ALA A 134 -23.88 -13.70 -17.76
N ASP A 135 -22.80 -14.48 -17.74
CA ASP A 135 -21.42 -14.13 -17.37
C ASP A 135 -21.07 -12.67 -17.73
N THR A 136 -21.36 -11.73 -16.83
CA THR A 136 -20.88 -10.37 -17.01
C THR A 136 -19.41 -10.42 -16.69
N ALA A 137 -18.57 -10.10 -17.68
CA ALA A 137 -17.12 -10.29 -17.64
C ALA A 137 -16.41 -9.77 -16.37
N ASN A 138 -17.05 -8.89 -15.59
CA ASN A 138 -16.48 -8.16 -14.47
C ASN A 138 -16.99 -8.58 -13.07
N THR A 139 -17.74 -9.67 -12.91
CA THR A 139 -18.18 -10.13 -11.57
C THR A 139 -17.30 -11.27 -11.04
N PRO A 140 -16.60 -11.10 -9.91
CA PRO A 140 -15.75 -12.13 -9.33
C PRO A 140 -16.59 -13.26 -8.74
N ARG A 141 -16.15 -14.50 -8.99
CA ARG A 141 -16.70 -15.72 -8.40
C ARG A 141 -15.61 -16.51 -7.68
N TYR A 142 -14.45 -16.61 -8.30
CA TYR A 142 -13.31 -17.33 -7.74
C TYR A 142 -12.22 -16.35 -7.33
N LEU A 143 -11.57 -16.64 -6.21
CA LEU A 143 -10.40 -15.90 -5.75
C LEU A 143 -9.22 -16.84 -5.61
N LYS A 144 -8.13 -16.51 -6.28
CA LYS A 144 -6.88 -17.25 -6.18
C LYS A 144 -5.92 -16.41 -5.36
N LEU A 145 -5.54 -16.95 -4.20
CA LEU A 145 -4.51 -16.38 -3.36
C LEU A 145 -3.22 -17.18 -3.58
N SER A 146 -2.16 -16.48 -3.93
CA SER A 146 -0.80 -17.02 -3.99
C SER A 146 0.09 -16.25 -3.03
N TRP A 147 0.95 -16.92 -2.28
CA TRP A 147 1.90 -16.27 -1.36
C TRP A 147 3.14 -17.12 -1.17
N ASN A 148 4.14 -16.59 -0.46
CA ASN A 148 5.45 -17.21 -0.28
C ASN A 148 6.27 -17.31 -1.55
N GLU A 149 6.55 -16.18 -2.17
CA GLU A 149 7.49 -16.17 -3.26
C GLU A 149 8.91 -16.21 -2.69
N SER A 150 9.59 -17.35 -2.81
CA SER A 150 10.90 -17.61 -2.19
C SER A 150 12.02 -16.62 -2.57
N SER A 151 11.85 -15.88 -3.68
CA SER A 151 12.76 -14.80 -4.10
C SER A 151 12.49 -13.46 -3.39
N LEU A 152 11.29 -13.27 -2.83
CA LEU A 152 10.80 -12.02 -2.26
C LEU A 152 10.60 -12.13 -0.74
N ASP A 153 10.25 -13.31 -0.26
CA ASP A 153 9.98 -13.58 1.14
C ASP A 153 11.24 -14.01 1.88
N LYS A 154 11.47 -13.43 3.06
CA LYS A 154 12.50 -13.90 3.98
C LYS A 154 11.97 -15.11 4.75
N PRO A 155 12.81 -16.12 5.07
CA PRO A 155 12.37 -17.23 5.90
C PRO A 155 11.79 -16.70 7.22
N ALA A 156 10.65 -17.27 7.63
CA ALA A 156 9.94 -16.84 8.83
C ALA A 156 10.89 -16.78 10.03
N LEU A 157 11.00 -15.61 10.67
CA LEU A 157 11.78 -15.44 11.88
C LEU A 157 11.05 -16.12 13.06
N SER A 158 11.71 -17.12 13.65
CA SER A 158 11.37 -17.82 14.90
C SER A 158 10.04 -18.62 14.92
N LYS A 159 10.09 -19.77 15.61
CA LYS A 159 8.95 -20.67 15.84
C LYS A 159 7.77 -19.90 16.46
N TYR A 160 6.60 -19.96 15.83
CA TYR A 160 5.33 -19.51 16.41
C TYR A 160 4.90 -20.48 17.53
N PRO A 161 4.03 -20.08 18.49
CA PRO A 161 3.59 -20.99 19.54
C PRO A 161 2.91 -22.21 18.93
N GLU A 162 3.48 -23.39 19.16
CA GLU A 162 3.03 -24.69 18.63
C GLU A 162 1.68 -25.16 19.25
N ASN A 163 1.02 -24.33 20.07
CA ASN A 163 -0.14 -24.73 20.87
C ASN A 163 -1.32 -23.74 20.72
N GLY A 164 -2.32 -24.10 19.93
CA GLY A 164 -3.64 -23.44 19.86
C GLY A 164 -4.53 -24.03 18.77
N GLU A 165 -5.85 -24.05 18.98
CA GLU A 165 -6.86 -24.64 18.06
C GLU A 165 -6.87 -24.03 16.63
N LEU A 166 -6.18 -22.90 16.45
CA LEU A 166 -6.10 -22.16 15.18
C LEU A 166 -4.80 -22.41 14.40
N TYR A 167 -3.88 -23.23 14.92
CA TYR A 167 -2.60 -23.52 14.29
C TYR A 167 -2.45 -25.02 14.04
N PRO A 168 -1.87 -25.45 12.90
CA PRO A 168 -1.66 -26.86 12.61
C PRO A 168 -0.68 -27.44 13.63
N VAL A 169 -1.03 -28.62 14.14
CA VAL A 169 -0.38 -29.28 15.29
C VAL A 169 0.96 -29.95 14.91
N SER A 170 1.48 -29.75 13.69
CA SER A 170 2.72 -30.42 13.24
C SER A 170 3.94 -29.50 13.32
N GLN A 171 5.02 -30.03 13.88
CA GLN A 171 6.25 -29.31 14.26
C GLN A 171 7.21 -28.99 13.09
N GLU A 172 6.77 -29.07 11.83
CA GLU A 172 7.68 -29.07 10.67
C GLU A 172 7.39 -27.97 9.61
N TYR A 173 6.86 -26.82 10.02
CA TYR A 173 6.65 -25.73 9.06
C TYR A 173 7.88 -24.80 8.92
N ASN A 174 8.80 -25.17 8.02
CA ASN A 174 9.78 -24.27 7.40
C ASN A 174 9.16 -23.40 6.29
N TYR A 175 7.85 -23.15 6.38
CA TYR A 175 6.96 -22.79 5.30
C TYR A 175 6.13 -21.55 5.70
N PRO A 176 5.53 -20.85 4.74
CA PRO A 176 5.13 -19.45 4.88
C PRO A 176 3.97 -19.14 5.80
N ALA A 177 3.77 -17.83 5.92
CA ALA A 177 2.72 -17.21 6.66
C ALA A 177 1.32 -17.82 6.44
N ALA A 178 0.64 -18.18 7.53
CA ALA A 178 -0.81 -18.30 7.53
C ALA A 178 -1.44 -16.94 7.20
N ILE A 179 -2.46 -16.96 6.35
CA ILE A 179 -3.19 -15.77 5.92
C ILE A 179 -4.64 -15.90 6.37
N GLU A 180 -5.12 -14.85 7.04
CA GLU A 180 -6.53 -14.69 7.33
C GLU A 180 -7.19 -13.86 6.22
N LEU A 181 -8.22 -14.43 5.62
CA LEU A 181 -9.08 -13.79 4.64
C LEU A 181 -10.43 -13.50 5.29
N THR A 182 -10.77 -12.23 5.43
CA THR A 182 -12.11 -11.83 5.86
C THR A 182 -12.86 -11.25 4.67
N ILE A 183 -13.95 -11.87 4.27
CA ILE A 183 -14.79 -11.46 3.15
C ILE A 183 -16.02 -10.77 3.72
N ALA A 184 -16.25 -9.52 3.33
CA ALA A 184 -17.46 -8.78 3.66
C ALA A 184 -18.32 -8.60 2.42
N TYR A 185 -19.64 -8.70 2.60
CA TYR A 185 -20.61 -8.47 1.54
C TYR A 185 -21.85 -7.76 2.04
N TRP A 186 -22.37 -6.86 1.20
CA TRP A 186 -23.50 -5.99 1.54
C TRP A 186 -24.30 -5.58 0.29
N PRO A 187 -25.58 -5.19 0.42
CA PRO A 187 -26.38 -4.69 -0.69
C PRO A 187 -25.85 -3.37 -1.27
N SER A 188 -26.11 -3.16 -2.55
CA SER A 188 -25.66 -2.02 -3.36
C SER A 188 -26.33 -0.72 -2.92
N GLY A 189 -27.54 -0.84 -2.37
CA GLY A 189 -28.33 0.24 -1.79
C GLY A 189 -27.78 0.81 -0.47
N GLY A 190 -26.73 0.21 0.10
CA GLY A 190 -26.04 0.73 1.27
C GLY A 190 -25.68 -0.33 2.30
N LEU A 191 -24.76 0.04 3.17
CA LEU A 191 -24.31 -0.80 4.28
C LEU A 191 -25.16 -0.52 5.52
N SER A 192 -25.77 -1.56 6.09
CA SER A 192 -26.42 -1.53 7.41
C SER A 192 -25.99 -2.74 8.23
N ASP A 193 -26.20 -2.66 9.54
CA ASP A 193 -25.82 -3.71 10.47
C ASP A 193 -26.56 -5.03 10.21
N THR A 194 -27.78 -4.90 9.71
CA THR A 194 -28.69 -6.03 9.43
C THR A 194 -28.49 -6.65 8.05
N ASN A 195 -27.82 -5.95 7.12
CA ASN A 195 -27.68 -6.39 5.73
C ASN A 195 -26.24 -6.76 5.33
N SER A 196 -25.26 -6.44 6.19
CA SER A 196 -23.86 -6.77 5.97
C SER A 196 -23.51 -8.10 6.63
N LYS A 197 -22.96 -9.01 5.82
CA LYS A 197 -22.51 -10.32 6.26
C LYS A 197 -20.99 -10.41 6.08
N VAL A 198 -20.35 -11.17 6.97
CA VAL A 198 -18.89 -11.34 6.99
C VAL A 198 -18.57 -12.81 7.16
N ALA A 199 -17.61 -13.31 6.40
CA ALA A 199 -17.05 -14.65 6.54
C ALA A 199 -15.54 -14.55 6.68
N THR A 200 -14.96 -15.26 7.64
CA THR A 200 -13.51 -15.35 7.83
C THR A 200 -13.05 -16.74 7.44
N ILE A 201 -11.97 -16.84 6.68
CA ILE A 201 -11.33 -18.07 6.24
C ILE A 201 -9.87 -17.98 6.64
N PHE A 202 -9.37 -19.01 7.32
CA PHE A 202 -7.94 -19.16 7.59
C PHE A 202 -7.33 -20.05 6.54
N VAL A 203 -6.31 -19.53 5.87
CA VAL A 203 -5.60 -20.21 4.79
C VAL A 203 -4.20 -20.51 5.28
N MET A 204 -3.86 -21.80 5.29
CA MET A 204 -2.59 -22.31 5.80
C MET A 204 -1.93 -23.19 4.72
N PRO A 205 -0.59 -23.25 4.68
CA PRO A 205 0.11 -24.15 3.77
C PRO A 205 -0.05 -25.59 4.26
N GLY A 206 -0.70 -26.44 3.46
CA GLY A 206 -0.95 -27.83 3.84
C GLY A 206 -1.81 -28.59 2.84
N ARG A 207 -1.54 -29.90 2.73
CA ARG A 207 -2.46 -30.84 2.07
C ARG A 207 -3.56 -31.15 3.10
N ASN A 208 -4.77 -30.64 2.87
CA ASN A 208 -6.00 -30.86 3.65
C ASN A 208 -6.33 -29.87 4.78
N ASP A 209 -5.90 -28.62 4.70
CA ASP A 209 -6.28 -27.63 5.72
C ASP A 209 -7.79 -27.31 5.65
N GLU A 210 -8.45 -27.43 6.80
CA GLU A 210 -9.87 -27.18 6.97
C GLU A 210 -10.11 -25.68 7.18
N GLY A 211 -10.56 -24.98 6.15
CA GLY A 211 -11.05 -23.62 6.30
C GLY A 211 -12.35 -23.63 7.11
N PHE A 212 -12.37 -22.94 8.26
CA PHE A 212 -13.61 -22.68 8.99
C PHE A 212 -14.39 -21.58 8.29
N THR A 213 -15.69 -21.80 8.04
CA THR A 213 -16.62 -20.70 7.69
C THR A 213 -17.63 -20.52 8.81
N ASN A 214 -17.93 -19.26 9.11
CA ASN A 214 -18.84 -18.86 10.19
C ASN A 214 -20.31 -18.95 9.77
N LYS A 215 -20.72 -20.08 9.18
CA LYS A 215 -22.13 -20.42 9.10
C LYS A 215 -22.54 -20.98 10.46
N SER A 216 -23.78 -20.72 10.87
CA SER A 216 -24.46 -21.30 12.04
C SER A 216 -24.50 -22.84 12.07
N GLY A 217 -23.91 -23.51 11.08
CA GLY A 217 -23.31 -24.83 11.20
C GLY A 217 -21.97 -24.84 10.48
N ARG A 218 -20.90 -25.27 11.17
CA ARG A 218 -19.52 -25.40 10.67
C ARG A 218 -19.49 -26.21 9.36
N THR A 219 -19.64 -25.57 8.21
CA THR A 219 -19.49 -26.24 6.93
C THR A 219 -18.01 -26.17 6.59
N ARG A 220 -17.32 -27.32 6.70
CA ARG A 220 -15.91 -27.46 6.36
C ARG A 220 -15.74 -27.21 4.87
N LEU A 221 -14.99 -26.17 4.49
CA LEU A 221 -14.44 -26.09 3.15
C LEU A 221 -13.08 -26.77 3.14
N THR A 222 -12.97 -27.85 2.37
CA THR A 222 -11.67 -28.47 2.09
C THR A 222 -10.92 -27.56 1.12
N THR A 223 -9.92 -26.85 1.64
CA THR A 223 -8.97 -26.09 0.84
C THR A 223 -7.70 -26.90 0.67
N THR A 224 -7.25 -27.04 -0.57
CA THR A 224 -5.95 -27.65 -0.88
C THR A 224 -5.00 -26.52 -1.23
N CYS A 225 -3.95 -26.34 -0.43
CA CYS A 225 -2.92 -25.33 -0.65
C CYS A 225 -1.63 -26.04 -1.03
N ASP A 226 -1.42 -26.27 -2.33
CA ASP A 226 -0.29 -27.05 -2.83
C ASP A 226 0.90 -26.11 -3.13
N PRO A 227 2.12 -26.43 -2.67
CA PRO A 227 3.32 -25.72 -3.10
C PRO A 227 3.61 -26.06 -4.57
N ALA A 228 3.26 -25.16 -5.47
CA ALA A 228 3.63 -25.26 -6.88
C ALA A 228 4.68 -24.18 -7.18
N ASN A 229 5.85 -24.60 -7.69
CA ASN A 229 6.94 -23.69 -8.09
C ASN A 229 7.44 -22.75 -6.97
N GLY A 230 7.44 -23.21 -5.72
CA GLY A 230 7.91 -22.43 -4.58
C GLY A 230 6.90 -21.45 -4.01
N GLN A 231 5.73 -21.26 -4.66
CA GLN A 231 4.60 -20.48 -4.16
C GLN A 231 3.47 -21.41 -3.68
N TYR A 232 2.70 -20.98 -2.69
CA TYR A 232 1.48 -21.69 -2.27
C TYR A 232 0.30 -21.11 -2.99
N THR A 233 -0.54 -21.97 -3.58
CA THR A 233 -1.81 -21.57 -4.19
C THR A 233 -2.92 -22.43 -3.60
N CYS A 234 -3.99 -21.79 -3.12
CA CYS A 234 -5.13 -22.52 -2.58
C CYS A 234 -6.28 -22.61 -3.57
N THR A 235 -6.90 -23.78 -3.62
CA THR A 235 -8.14 -24.03 -4.35
C THR A 235 -9.17 -24.69 -3.44
N THR A 236 -10.46 -24.43 -3.68
CA THR A 236 -11.55 -25.16 -3.01
C THR A 236 -12.10 -26.25 -3.91
N GLY A 237 -12.17 -27.48 -3.39
CA GLY A 237 -12.81 -28.60 -4.08
C GLY A 237 -11.96 -29.29 -5.16
N ASN A 238 -12.51 -30.36 -5.72
CA ASN A 238 -11.80 -31.33 -6.57
C ASN A 238 -11.79 -30.96 -8.07
N THR A 239 -12.13 -29.71 -8.43
CA THR A 239 -12.22 -29.30 -9.83
C THR A 239 -10.93 -28.64 -10.27
N ALA A 240 -10.04 -29.41 -10.89
CA ALA A 240 -8.80 -28.95 -11.53
C ALA A 240 -8.99 -27.85 -12.61
N THR A 241 -10.23 -27.46 -12.91
CA THR A 241 -10.60 -26.53 -13.99
C THR A 241 -10.92 -25.10 -13.54
N LYS A 242 -10.99 -24.80 -12.23
CA LYS A 242 -11.28 -23.44 -11.72
C LYS A 242 -10.15 -22.95 -10.81
N PRO A 243 -9.58 -21.75 -11.06
CA PRO A 243 -8.51 -21.21 -10.24
C PRO A 243 -9.08 -20.61 -8.95
N GLY A 244 -8.69 -21.17 -7.81
CA GLY A 244 -8.93 -20.56 -6.51
C GLY A 244 -10.14 -21.08 -5.74
N PHE A 245 -10.57 -20.30 -4.75
CA PHE A 245 -11.71 -20.60 -3.89
C PHE A 245 -13.00 -19.99 -4.45
N ASP A 246 -14.10 -20.77 -4.46
CA ASP A 246 -15.43 -20.25 -4.84
C ASP A 246 -15.99 -19.41 -3.68
N ILE A 247 -16.11 -18.10 -3.91
CA ILE A 247 -16.66 -17.15 -2.93
C ILE A 247 -18.08 -17.59 -2.52
N LEU A 248 -18.92 -18.03 -3.47
CA LEU A 248 -20.32 -18.39 -3.15
C LEU A 248 -20.38 -19.57 -2.19
N SER A 249 -19.56 -20.59 -2.45
CA SER A 249 -19.47 -21.78 -1.59
C SER A 249 -18.98 -21.41 -0.19
N ALA A 250 -18.06 -20.44 -0.07
CA ALA A 250 -17.58 -19.95 1.20
C ALA A 250 -18.63 -19.13 1.97
N LEU A 251 -19.52 -18.42 1.27
CA LEU A 251 -20.56 -17.59 1.89
C LEU A 251 -21.86 -18.37 2.17
N GLY A 252 -22.09 -19.49 1.48
CA GLY A 252 -23.18 -20.42 1.74
C GLY A 252 -24.58 -19.90 1.39
N GLU A 253 -24.67 -18.83 0.57
CA GLU A 253 -25.90 -18.13 0.19
C GLU A 253 -25.87 -17.81 -1.32
N PRO A 254 -27.01 -17.94 -2.04
CA PRO A 254 -27.12 -17.46 -3.40
C PRO A 254 -27.08 -15.92 -3.40
N LEU A 255 -26.03 -15.36 -3.97
CA LEU A 255 -25.84 -13.91 -4.03
C LEU A 255 -26.51 -13.35 -5.29
N ASN A 256 -27.18 -12.21 -5.13
CA ASN A 256 -27.77 -11.47 -6.25
C ASN A 256 -26.84 -10.30 -6.66
N SER A 257 -27.05 -9.72 -7.84
CA SER A 257 -26.17 -8.72 -8.46
C SER A 257 -26.17 -7.40 -7.68
N ASN A 258 -27.11 -7.27 -6.75
CA ASN A 258 -27.20 -6.14 -5.86
C ASN A 258 -26.23 -6.27 -4.69
N TYR A 259 -25.38 -7.30 -4.57
CA TYR A 259 -24.35 -7.29 -3.52
C TYR A 259 -23.03 -6.70 -4.01
N LYS A 260 -22.27 -6.12 -3.08
CA LYS A 260 -20.89 -5.66 -3.25
C LYS A 260 -19.98 -6.49 -2.35
N PHE A 261 -18.74 -6.68 -2.78
CA PHE A 261 -17.75 -7.49 -2.06
C PHE A 261 -16.48 -6.72 -1.76
N ALA A 262 -15.95 -6.96 -0.57
CA ALA A 262 -14.57 -6.64 -0.24
C ALA A 262 -13.93 -7.82 0.47
N VAL A 263 -12.63 -7.98 0.30
CA VAL A 263 -11.82 -8.92 1.07
C VAL A 263 -10.75 -8.16 1.83
N ARG A 264 -10.60 -8.48 3.12
CA ARG A 264 -9.49 -8.07 3.97
C ARG A 264 -8.52 -9.24 4.07
N ILE A 265 -7.26 -8.97 3.79
CA ILE A 265 -6.16 -9.94 3.83
C ILE A 265 -5.26 -9.53 4.98
N LYS A 266 -5.02 -10.44 5.92
CA LYS A 266 -4.17 -10.22 7.09
C LYS A 266 -3.22 -11.40 7.27
N PRO A 267 -1.93 -11.27 6.95
CA PRO A 267 -0.96 -12.29 7.32
C PRO A 267 -0.75 -12.31 8.83
N ARG A 268 -0.49 -13.51 9.36
CA ARG A 268 -0.10 -13.70 10.77
C ARG A 268 1.40 -13.57 11.02
N TYR A 269 2.17 -13.30 9.96
CA TYR A 269 3.64 -13.30 9.96
C TYR A 269 4.16 -12.00 9.36
N ALA A 270 5.38 -11.61 9.75
CA ALA A 270 6.06 -10.43 9.23
C ALA A 270 6.55 -10.67 7.81
N ASN A 271 6.70 -9.59 7.03
CA ASN A 271 7.22 -9.62 5.66
C ASN A 271 6.53 -10.66 4.75
N THR A 272 5.20 -10.72 4.75
CA THR A 272 4.48 -11.65 3.86
C THR A 272 4.16 -10.98 2.54
N HIS A 273 4.76 -11.48 1.45
CA HIS A 273 4.33 -11.19 0.08
C HIS A 273 3.14 -12.07 -0.29
N PHE A 274 2.12 -11.46 -0.89
CA PHE A 274 1.02 -12.21 -1.49
C PHE A 274 0.53 -11.55 -2.78
N LYS A 275 -0.12 -12.38 -3.60
CA LYS A 275 -0.80 -12.06 -4.84
C LYS A 275 -2.24 -12.55 -4.75
N LEU A 276 -3.19 -11.65 -4.94
CA LEU A 276 -4.62 -11.96 -5.07
C LEU A 276 -5.03 -11.80 -6.53
N GLU A 277 -5.67 -12.82 -7.09
CA GLU A 277 -6.29 -12.80 -8.42
C GLU A 277 -7.78 -13.13 -8.29
N ALA A 278 -8.63 -12.48 -9.07
CA ALA A 278 -10.06 -12.79 -9.10
C ALA A 278 -10.48 -13.24 -10.49
N TYR A 279 -11.40 -14.20 -10.56
CA TYR A 279 -11.92 -14.76 -11.81
C TYR A 279 -13.44 -14.85 -11.78
N ASN A 280 -14.07 -14.67 -12.94
CA ASN A 280 -15.52 -14.87 -13.10
C ASN A 280 -15.89 -16.36 -13.30
N SER A 281 -17.16 -16.69 -13.54
CA SER A 281 -17.57 -18.09 -13.75
C SER A 281 -16.97 -18.73 -14.99
N SER A 282 -16.68 -17.93 -16.01
CA SER A 282 -15.99 -18.33 -17.25
C SER A 282 -14.46 -18.44 -17.13
N ASN A 283 -13.89 -18.27 -15.92
CA ASN A 283 -12.43 -18.31 -15.71
C ASN A 283 -11.65 -17.17 -16.40
N VAL A 284 -12.29 -16.02 -16.60
CA VAL A 284 -11.64 -14.79 -17.08
C VAL A 284 -11.26 -13.94 -15.87
N ALA A 285 -10.04 -13.39 -15.88
CA ALA A 285 -9.55 -12.52 -14.81
C ALA A 285 -10.41 -11.25 -14.71
N VAL A 286 -10.75 -10.86 -13.49
CA VAL A 286 -11.57 -9.69 -13.15
C VAL A 286 -10.66 -8.61 -12.56
N ASN A 287 -10.87 -7.36 -12.98
CA ASN A 287 -10.13 -6.23 -12.44
C ASN A 287 -10.40 -6.06 -10.95
N LEU A 288 -9.33 -5.91 -10.18
CA LEU A 288 -9.38 -5.70 -8.74
C LEU A 288 -9.15 -4.23 -8.42
N GLN A 289 -9.88 -3.69 -7.46
CA GLN A 289 -9.65 -2.33 -6.97
C GLN A 289 -9.05 -2.40 -5.57
N SER A 290 -7.87 -1.80 -5.39
CA SER A 290 -7.20 -1.76 -4.09
C SER A 290 -7.89 -0.77 -3.15
N SER A 291 -7.76 -1.03 -1.85
CA SER A 291 -8.06 -0.05 -0.80
C SER A 291 -7.24 1.22 -0.89
N LYS A 292 -6.09 1.16 -1.54
CA LYS A 292 -5.17 2.27 -1.68
C LYS A 292 -4.89 2.55 -3.15
N ALA A 293 -4.93 3.82 -3.52
CA ALA A 293 -4.32 4.30 -4.74
C ALA A 293 -2.89 4.74 -4.45
N GLN A 294 -1.97 4.25 -5.27
CA GLN A 294 -0.60 4.79 -5.30
C GLN A 294 -0.59 6.00 -6.22
N ILE A 295 -0.03 7.10 -5.75
CA ILE A 295 0.12 8.36 -6.46
C ILE A 295 1.61 8.62 -6.60
N ASP A 296 2.07 8.83 -7.83
CA ASP A 296 3.47 9.12 -8.12
C ASP A 296 3.55 10.40 -8.95
N VAL A 297 4.25 11.40 -8.42
CA VAL A 297 4.37 12.71 -9.04
C VAL A 297 5.83 13.07 -9.17
N THR A 298 6.23 13.44 -10.38
CA THR A 298 7.54 14.04 -10.64
C THR A 298 7.33 15.47 -11.10
N ALA A 299 8.02 16.39 -10.44
CA ALA A 299 8.03 17.80 -10.80
C ALA A 299 9.45 18.29 -11.07
N LYS A 300 9.52 19.33 -11.89
CA LYS A 300 10.73 19.96 -12.40
C LYS A 300 10.69 21.45 -12.12
N VAL A 301 11.81 21.99 -11.66
CA VAL A 301 12.04 23.44 -11.55
C VAL A 301 13.42 23.75 -12.12
N GLY A 302 13.46 24.49 -13.22
CA GLY A 302 14.69 24.66 -14.01
C GLY A 302 15.22 23.31 -14.51
N ASN A 303 16.40 22.88 -14.04
CA ASN A 303 16.99 21.58 -14.37
C ASN A 303 16.92 20.57 -13.22
N LEU A 304 16.27 20.91 -12.11
CA LEU A 304 16.17 20.06 -10.94
C LEU A 304 14.83 19.33 -10.92
N PHE A 305 14.88 18.05 -10.57
CA PHE A 305 13.71 17.16 -10.51
C PHE A 305 13.52 16.66 -9.08
N ARG A 306 12.26 16.55 -8.66
CA ARG A 306 11.86 15.87 -7.42
C ARG A 306 10.68 14.95 -7.71
N ARG A 307 10.72 13.78 -7.08
CA ARG A 307 9.67 12.75 -7.18
C ARG A 307 9.09 12.50 -5.80
N VAL A 308 7.77 12.47 -5.70
CA VAL A 308 7.01 12.18 -4.49
C VAL A 308 6.11 10.99 -4.78
N LYS A 309 6.17 9.99 -3.91
CA LYS A 309 5.25 8.84 -3.91
C LYS A 309 4.38 8.91 -2.67
N ALA A 310 3.08 8.82 -2.85
CA ALA A 310 2.10 8.83 -1.78
C ALA A 310 1.11 7.68 -1.95
N GLU A 311 0.57 7.19 -0.84
CA GLU A 311 -0.56 6.26 -0.84
C GLU A 311 -1.79 6.97 -0.28
N LYS A 312 -2.92 6.85 -0.97
CA LYS A 312 -4.21 7.36 -0.50
C LYS A 312 -5.18 6.20 -0.34
N VAL A 313 -5.89 6.11 0.77
CA VAL A 313 -7.00 5.16 0.93
C VAL A 313 -8.20 5.64 0.10
N VAL A 314 -8.75 4.76 -0.73
CA VAL A 314 -9.77 5.06 -1.76
C VAL A 314 -11.01 4.15 -1.65
N LEU A 315 -10.98 3.12 -0.80
CA LEU A 315 -12.20 2.36 -0.47
C LEU A 315 -13.28 3.29 0.12
N PRO A 316 -14.58 3.00 -0.11
CA PRO A 316 -15.64 3.70 0.59
C PRO A 316 -15.44 3.50 2.11
N SER A 317 -15.39 4.59 2.87
CA SER A 317 -15.20 4.58 4.33
C SER A 317 -16.20 3.69 5.09
N SER A 318 -17.33 3.36 4.47
CA SER A 318 -18.30 2.40 4.99
C SER A 318 -17.75 0.98 5.15
N VAL A 319 -16.76 0.57 4.34
CA VAL A 319 -16.18 -0.78 4.40
C VAL A 319 -15.14 -0.90 5.52
N GLU A 320 -14.45 0.19 5.84
CA GLU A 320 -13.38 0.22 6.85
C GLU A 320 -13.89 -0.27 8.21
N ASN A 321 -15.06 0.22 8.64
CA ASN A 321 -15.68 -0.16 9.91
C ASN A 321 -16.26 -1.60 9.92
N VAL A 322 -16.62 -2.17 8.76
CA VAL A 322 -17.26 -3.49 8.71
C VAL A 322 -16.33 -4.57 9.22
N PHE A 323 -15.05 -4.46 8.86
CA PHE A 323 -14.05 -5.44 9.23
C PHE A 323 -13.43 -5.17 10.61
N ASP A 324 -13.47 -3.93 11.10
CA ASP A 324 -12.97 -3.56 12.44
C ASP A 324 -13.94 -3.96 13.57
N SER A 325 -15.13 -4.43 13.21
CA SER A 325 -16.21 -4.80 14.13
C SER A 325 -16.24 -6.29 14.52
N VAL A 326 -15.21 -7.08 14.18
CA VAL A 326 -15.20 -8.55 14.37
C VAL A 326 -14.10 -8.96 15.36
N LEU A 327 -14.44 -9.02 16.65
CA LEU A 327 -13.60 -9.69 17.66
C LEU A 327 -13.96 -11.18 17.67
N PHE A 328 -13.02 -12.02 17.24
CA PHE A 328 -13.09 -13.45 17.46
C PHE A 328 -12.66 -13.74 18.90
N SER A 329 -13.57 -14.19 19.76
CA SER A 329 -13.18 -14.83 21.02
C SER A 329 -12.83 -16.28 20.69
N GLY A 330 -11.57 -16.67 20.87
CA GLY A 330 -11.21 -18.08 20.92
C GLY A 330 -12.00 -18.78 22.03
N ASN A 331 -12.40 -20.03 21.80
CA ASN A 331 -13.03 -20.84 22.83
C ASN A 331 -12.04 -21.03 23.99
N ASN A 332 -12.45 -20.60 25.18
CA ASN A 332 -12.11 -21.22 26.46
C ASN A 332 -12.94 -20.57 27.57
N ILE A 333 -14.23 -20.88 27.58
CA ILE A 333 -14.97 -20.92 28.84
C ILE A 333 -15.58 -22.31 28.87
N SER A 334 -15.10 -23.14 29.79
CA SER A 334 -15.51 -24.51 30.08
C SER A 334 -16.94 -24.61 30.67
N ASP A 335 -17.80 -23.68 30.28
CA ASP A 335 -19.21 -23.59 30.56
C ASP A 335 -19.91 -24.15 29.32
N GLY A 336 -20.69 -25.23 29.48
CA GLY A 336 -21.41 -25.89 28.40
C GLY A 336 -22.51 -25.07 27.71
N SER A 337 -22.49 -23.74 27.80
CA SER A 337 -23.33 -22.85 27.00
C SER A 337 -22.57 -22.32 25.79
N SER A 338 -23.23 -22.39 24.63
CA SER A 338 -22.69 -22.11 23.31
C SER A 338 -21.84 -20.82 23.24
N PRO A 339 -20.69 -20.81 22.54
CA PRO A 339 -19.90 -19.60 22.37
C PRO A 339 -20.73 -18.54 21.65
N SER A 340 -21.15 -17.52 22.40
CA SER A 340 -21.95 -16.41 21.90
C SER A 340 -21.01 -15.23 21.62
N ILE A 341 -20.46 -15.16 20.41
CA ILE A 341 -19.73 -13.96 19.96
C ILE A 341 -20.76 -12.92 19.53
N CYS A 342 -20.91 -11.84 20.29
CA CYS A 342 -21.76 -10.70 19.90
C CYS A 342 -20.96 -9.73 19.03
N LYS A 343 -21.42 -9.53 17.78
CA LYS A 343 -20.91 -8.53 16.84
C LYS A 343 -21.44 -7.15 17.24
N ASN A 344 -20.57 -6.16 17.41
CA ASN A 344 -20.98 -4.77 17.59
C ASN A 344 -20.47 -3.99 16.38
N ILE A 345 -21.36 -3.68 15.43
CA ILE A 345 -21.00 -2.90 14.25
C ILE A 345 -21.11 -1.44 14.63
N ILE A 346 -20.01 -0.71 14.51
CA ILE A 346 -20.03 0.75 14.68
C ILE A 346 -20.23 1.35 13.28
N THR A 347 -21.47 1.69 12.92
CA THR A 347 -21.74 2.44 11.70
C THR A 347 -21.53 3.93 11.96
N LYS A 348 -20.59 4.55 11.22
CA LYS A 348 -20.49 6.02 11.14
C LYS A 348 -21.45 6.51 10.05
N GLN A 349 -22.55 7.13 10.44
CA GLN A 349 -23.47 7.78 9.50
C GLN A 349 -22.96 9.18 9.17
N ASN A 350 -22.55 9.43 7.93
CA ASN A 350 -22.21 10.77 7.45
C ASN A 350 -23.51 11.57 7.21
N ALA A 351 -24.12 12.05 8.29
CA ALA A 351 -25.06 13.17 8.20
C ALA A 351 -24.22 14.46 8.24
N GLY A 352 -24.31 15.27 7.19
CA GLY A 352 -23.67 16.58 7.19
C GLY A 352 -24.15 17.38 8.40
N VAL A 353 -23.19 17.84 9.21
CA VAL A 353 -23.37 18.65 10.43
C VAL A 353 -23.77 17.83 11.66
N TYR A 354 -22.78 17.62 12.54
CA TYR A 354 -22.75 16.86 13.82
C TYR A 354 -22.51 15.35 13.73
N GLU A 355 -21.32 14.96 14.22
CA GLU A 355 -20.83 13.60 14.37
C GLU A 355 -21.53 12.93 15.56
N GLN A 356 -22.60 12.17 15.31
CA GLN A 356 -23.19 11.28 16.31
C GLN A 356 -22.78 9.83 16.02
N VAL A 357 -22.06 9.23 16.97
CA VAL A 357 -21.78 7.80 16.98
C VAL A 357 -22.95 7.12 17.70
N THR A 358 -23.85 6.50 16.94
CA THR A 358 -24.92 5.66 17.50
C THR A 358 -24.47 4.22 17.52
N SER A 359 -24.27 3.65 18.71
CA SER A 359 -24.14 2.21 18.90
C SER A 359 -25.52 1.61 19.16
N SER A 360 -26.07 0.86 18.20
CA SER A 360 -27.28 0.07 18.43
C SER A 360 -26.90 -1.36 18.77
N PHE A 361 -27.25 -1.80 19.99
CA PHE A 361 -27.17 -3.20 20.41
C PHE A 361 -28.24 -4.00 19.65
N ALA A 362 -27.87 -4.66 18.55
CA ALA A 362 -28.74 -5.62 17.89
C ALA A 362 -28.60 -6.99 18.59
N GLN A 363 -29.49 -7.25 19.54
CA GLN A 363 -29.64 -8.56 20.15
C GLN A 363 -30.44 -9.46 19.19
N SER A 364 -29.75 -10.13 18.26
CA SER A 364 -30.31 -11.31 17.59
C SER A 364 -29.29 -12.45 17.62
N CYS A 365 -29.23 -13.12 18.78
CA CYS A 365 -28.63 -14.44 18.92
C CYS A 365 -29.77 -15.46 18.84
N ASN A 366 -29.88 -16.14 17.71
CA ASN A 366 -30.52 -17.44 17.57
C ASN A 366 -29.81 -18.23 16.47
#